data_AF-A0A183GBH0-F1
#
_entry.id   AF-A0A183GBH0-F1
#
_cell.length_a   1.000
_cell.length_b   1.000
_cell.length_c   1.000
_cell.angle_alpha   90.00
_cell.angle_beta   90.00
_cell.angle_gamma   90.00
#
_symmetry.space_group_name_H-M   'P 1'
#
loop_
_entity.id
_entity.type
_entity.pdbx_description
1 polymer ?
#
loop_
_entity_poly.entity_id
_entity_poly.type
_entity_poly.pdbx_seq_one_letter_code
_entity_poly.pdbx_strand_id
1 'polypeptide(L)'
;MPSGPHVVIKLSDGGFCAVPIDLSEKELDCISRLDSATLLEHRSETAEELVYEVRTNYHNKDQLEDTNQPSSSDDEEEARPMEEEPGTSQLQSSENGESHFYGLPERSKYRQHTVLVHKISGRQTCYAFSLHKRHQNSKIYRCIGCKKAGKFTGIVHDLEFASNPCGLRHTCIPTKWTNGISQRTFYEKCQEWRGDPKYATHDQYKEYGNLFYETERSERLAERDKEATLVNFSDYERCRVTIRRNLRQHLKSAVTMEHIPDYLSTNADGSRFLQFQTDDMHNYLSEKVIRL
;
A
#
# COMPACT_ATOMS: atom_id res chain seq x y z
N MET A 1 -0.85 16.70 -23.63
CA MET A 1 -1.63 15.70 -22.89
C MET A 1 -1.55 16.07 -21.42
N PRO A 2 -2.65 16.08 -20.66
CA PRO A 2 -2.57 16.24 -19.22
C PRO A 2 -1.66 15.15 -18.62
N SER A 3 -0.78 15.54 -17.70
CA SER A 3 0.14 14.62 -17.03
C SER A 3 -0.57 13.96 -15.84
N GLY A 4 -0.66 12.64 -15.82
CA GLY A 4 -1.29 11.90 -14.71
C GLY A 4 -1.65 10.45 -15.05
N PRO A 5 -2.10 9.65 -14.07
CA PRO A 5 -2.66 8.32 -14.32
C PRO A 5 -4.02 8.43 -15.05
N HIS A 6 -4.18 7.65 -16.11
CA HIS A 6 -5.42 7.59 -16.91
C HIS A 6 -5.97 6.17 -16.95
N VAL A 7 -7.28 6.04 -17.13
CA VAL A 7 -7.96 4.80 -17.48
C VAL A 7 -8.49 4.89 -18.92
N VAL A 8 -8.40 3.80 -19.67
CA VAL A 8 -8.93 3.72 -21.03
C VAL A 8 -10.32 3.13 -21.00
N ILE A 9 -11.30 3.85 -21.54
CA ILE A 9 -12.70 3.41 -21.66
C ILE A 9 -13.11 3.28 -23.12
N LYS A 10 -14.07 2.41 -23.40
CA LYS A 10 -14.64 2.19 -24.73
C LYS A 10 -15.88 3.08 -24.91
N LEU A 11 -15.95 3.77 -26.03
CA LEU A 11 -17.03 4.67 -26.43
C LEU A 11 -18.15 3.91 -27.16
N SER A 12 -19.28 4.59 -27.40
CA SER A 12 -20.47 3.98 -28.01
C SER A 12 -20.28 3.60 -29.49
N ASP A 13 -19.42 4.34 -30.20
CA ASP A 13 -18.98 4.06 -31.57
C ASP A 13 -17.89 2.97 -31.66
N GLY A 14 -17.45 2.44 -30.52
CA GLY A 14 -16.38 1.44 -30.43
C GLY A 14 -14.96 2.03 -30.38
N GLY A 15 -14.81 3.35 -30.41
CA GLY A 15 -13.56 4.05 -30.15
C GLY A 15 -13.10 3.92 -28.71
N PHE A 16 -11.90 4.44 -28.41
CA PHE A 16 -11.33 4.43 -27.06
C PHE A 16 -10.92 5.84 -26.64
N CYS A 17 -11.19 6.18 -25.38
CA CYS A 17 -10.82 7.45 -24.78
C CYS A 17 -10.02 7.21 -23.50
N ALA A 18 -8.94 7.96 -23.30
CA ALA A 18 -8.16 7.97 -22.06
C ALA A 18 -8.66 9.10 -21.16
N VAL A 19 -9.14 8.76 -19.97
CA VAL A 19 -9.72 9.71 -19.00
C VAL A 19 -8.98 9.63 -17.66
N PRO A 20 -8.93 10.72 -16.86
CA PRO A 20 -8.31 10.70 -15.54
C PRO A 20 -8.87 9.61 -14.61
N ILE A 21 -8.03 9.05 -13.73
CA ILE A 21 -8.41 7.93 -12.85
C ILE A 21 -9.39 8.32 -11.73
N ASP A 22 -9.50 9.61 -11.44
CA ASP A 22 -10.29 10.20 -10.36
C ASP A 22 -11.76 10.45 -10.72
N LEU A 23 -12.19 10.06 -11.92
CA LEU A 23 -13.59 10.11 -12.33
C LEU A 23 -14.45 9.09 -11.56
N SER A 24 -15.64 9.53 -11.15
CA SER A 24 -16.65 8.66 -10.56
C SER A 24 -17.23 7.68 -11.57
N GLU A 25 -17.79 6.56 -11.11
CA GLU A 25 -18.43 5.56 -11.99
C GLU A 25 -19.55 6.14 -12.86
N LYS A 26 -20.27 7.14 -12.33
CA LYS A 26 -21.33 7.84 -13.07
C LYS A 26 -20.77 8.65 -14.24
N GLU A 27 -19.64 9.32 -14.03
CA GLU A 27 -18.96 10.08 -15.09
C GLU A 27 -18.38 9.14 -16.15
N LEU A 28 -17.80 8.01 -15.72
CA LEU A 28 -17.31 6.99 -16.66
C LEU A 28 -18.46 6.39 -17.49
N ASP A 29 -19.62 6.10 -16.91
CA ASP A 29 -20.81 5.65 -17.64
C ASP A 29 -21.30 6.71 -18.62
N CYS A 30 -21.38 7.97 -18.21
CA CYS A 30 -21.73 9.09 -19.11
C CYS A 30 -20.78 9.18 -20.31
N ILE A 31 -19.46 9.15 -20.07
CA ILE A 31 -18.46 9.26 -21.15
C ILE A 31 -18.53 8.04 -22.07
N SER A 32 -18.76 6.83 -21.54
CA SER A 32 -18.85 5.61 -22.34
C SER A 32 -20.01 5.61 -23.36
N ARG A 33 -21.03 6.45 -23.14
CA ARG A 33 -22.19 6.59 -24.04
C ARG A 33 -21.95 7.59 -25.18
N LEU A 34 -20.92 8.44 -25.07
CA LEU A 34 -20.56 9.40 -26.10
C LEU A 34 -19.83 8.68 -27.25
N ASP A 35 -19.96 9.22 -28.46
CA ASP A 35 -19.10 8.86 -29.58
C ASP A 35 -17.86 9.74 -29.64
N SER A 36 -16.89 9.35 -30.48
CA SER A 36 -15.62 10.06 -30.59
C SER A 36 -15.80 11.49 -31.12
N ALA A 37 -16.81 11.74 -31.97
CA ALA A 37 -17.07 13.04 -32.57
C ALA A 37 -17.60 14.05 -31.53
N THR A 38 -18.56 13.62 -30.71
CA THR A 38 -19.15 14.43 -29.62
C THR A 38 -18.08 14.83 -28.59
N LEU A 39 -17.14 13.92 -28.27
CA LEU A 39 -16.02 14.23 -27.37
C LEU A 39 -15.03 15.24 -27.96
N LEU A 40 -14.83 15.22 -29.29
CA LEU A 40 -13.99 16.18 -29.99
C LEU A 40 -14.61 17.59 -29.99
N GLU A 41 -15.92 17.70 -30.18
CA GLU A 41 -16.66 18.97 -30.12
C GLU A 41 -16.57 19.62 -28.72
N HIS A 42 -16.75 18.83 -27.66
CA HIS A 42 -16.60 19.32 -26.29
C HIS A 42 -15.19 19.84 -25.98
N ARG A 43 -14.16 19.28 -26.62
CA ARG A 43 -12.78 19.72 -26.47
C ARG A 43 -12.50 21.06 -27.17
N SER A 44 -13.24 21.38 -28.23
CA SER A 44 -13.14 22.68 -28.90
C SER A 44 -13.89 23.79 -28.16
N GLU A 45 -15.00 23.49 -27.50
CA GLU A 45 -15.83 24.49 -26.82
C GLU A 45 -15.25 24.98 -25.48
N THR A 46 -14.50 24.13 -24.76
CA THR A 46 -13.96 24.48 -23.43
C THR A 46 -12.57 25.14 -23.45
N ALA A 47 -11.96 25.33 -24.63
CA ALA A 47 -10.63 25.94 -24.72
C ALA A 47 -10.64 27.47 -24.57
N GLU A 48 -11.77 28.15 -24.75
CA GLU A 48 -11.82 29.63 -24.74
C GLU A 48 -12.39 30.26 -23.45
N GLU A 49 -13.00 29.50 -22.53
CA GLU A 49 -13.79 30.14 -21.48
C GLU A 49 -13.85 29.36 -20.16
N LEU A 50 -12.77 29.29 -19.36
CA LEU A 50 -12.87 29.09 -17.89
C LEU A 50 -11.53 29.25 -17.16
N VAL A 51 -11.20 30.51 -16.83
CA VAL A 51 -10.46 30.86 -15.60
C VAL A 51 -11.53 31.26 -14.59
N TYR A 52 -11.92 30.39 -13.65
CA TYR A 52 -12.38 30.82 -12.32
C TYR A 52 -12.36 29.68 -11.30
N GLU A 53 -11.94 30.07 -10.09
CA GLU A 53 -11.84 29.28 -8.87
C GLU A 53 -13.16 28.59 -8.48
N VAL A 54 -13.09 27.28 -8.22
CA VAL A 54 -14.11 26.57 -7.45
C VAL A 54 -13.49 26.12 -6.13
N ARG A 55 -13.80 26.89 -5.07
CA ARG A 55 -13.67 26.43 -3.69
C ARG A 55 -14.82 25.47 -3.40
N THR A 56 -14.52 24.22 -3.04
CA THR A 56 -15.45 23.37 -2.30
C THR A 56 -14.77 22.81 -1.05
N ASN A 57 -15.25 23.29 0.09
CA ASN A 57 -15.05 22.73 1.42
C ASN A 57 -15.88 21.45 1.53
N TYR A 58 -15.27 20.28 1.76
CA TYR A 58 -15.91 19.18 2.51
C TYR A 58 -14.90 18.32 3.27
N HIS A 59 -15.32 17.95 4.47
CA HIS A 59 -14.57 17.39 5.58
C HIS A 59 -14.88 15.88 5.70
N ASN A 60 -13.84 15.05 5.58
CA ASN A 60 -13.61 13.68 6.11
C ASN A 60 -14.71 12.58 6.07
N LYS A 61 -14.41 11.44 5.43
CA LYS A 61 -13.92 10.21 6.12
C LYS A 61 -13.47 9.10 5.15
N ASP A 62 -12.45 8.37 5.62
CA ASP A 62 -11.85 7.12 5.14
C ASP A 62 -10.86 7.19 3.97
N GLN A 63 -9.69 7.74 4.31
CA GLN A 63 -8.43 7.62 3.57
C GLN A 63 -7.90 6.18 3.60
N LEU A 64 -7.80 5.56 2.43
CA LEU A 64 -6.86 4.46 2.16
C LEU A 64 -5.86 4.87 1.08
N GLU A 65 -5.20 6.02 1.24
CA GLU A 65 -4.07 6.43 0.41
C GLU A 65 -2.94 6.95 1.30
N ASP A 66 -1.84 6.20 1.33
CA ASP A 66 -0.53 6.72 1.73
C ASP A 66 0.26 6.88 0.42
N THR A 67 0.22 8.10 -0.11
CA THR A 67 1.21 8.64 -1.03
C THR A 67 2.55 8.69 -0.30
N ASN A 68 3.64 8.24 -0.91
CA ASN A 68 4.99 8.78 -0.66
C ASN A 68 5.98 8.29 -1.73
N GLN A 69 6.44 9.25 -2.54
CA GLN A 69 7.75 9.22 -3.19
C GLN A 69 8.85 9.32 -2.12
N PRO A 70 10.06 8.79 -2.38
CA PRO A 70 11.21 9.03 -1.53
C PRO A 70 11.83 10.41 -1.86
N SER A 71 11.68 11.37 -0.96
CA SER A 71 12.50 12.59 -0.94
C SER A 71 13.70 12.35 -0.02
N SER A 72 14.88 12.26 -0.62
CA SER A 72 16.18 12.37 0.05
C SER A 72 16.50 13.85 0.25
N SER A 73 16.58 14.28 1.50
CA SER A 73 17.28 15.51 1.87
C SER A 73 17.93 15.26 3.23
N ASP A 74 19.25 15.08 3.17
CA ASP A 74 20.13 15.11 4.33
C ASP A 74 20.26 16.57 4.78
N ASP A 75 19.66 16.90 5.93
CA ASP A 75 20.00 18.09 6.68
C ASP A 75 20.54 17.64 8.04
N GLU A 76 21.87 17.74 8.17
CA GLU A 76 22.59 17.64 9.43
C GLU A 76 22.31 18.90 10.25
N GLU A 77 21.50 18.79 11.28
CA GLU A 77 21.43 19.81 12.33
C GLU A 77 21.85 19.20 13.68
N GLU A 78 23.06 19.59 14.06
CA GLU A 78 23.76 19.29 15.30
C GLU A 78 23.11 20.10 16.44
N ALA A 79 22.50 19.43 17.42
CA ALA A 79 22.03 20.08 18.64
C ALA A 79 22.26 19.21 19.89
N ARG A 80 22.66 19.92 20.95
CA ARG A 80 23.50 19.55 22.09
C ARG A 80 22.81 18.67 23.15
N PRO A 81 23.58 17.97 24.02
CA PRO A 81 23.02 17.17 25.11
C PRO A 81 22.46 18.09 26.20
N MET A 82 21.17 17.93 26.52
CA MET A 82 20.58 18.54 27.71
C MET A 82 20.79 17.62 28.91
N GLU A 83 21.39 18.20 29.95
CA GLU A 83 21.68 17.60 31.24
C GLU A 83 20.40 17.21 31.99
N GLU A 84 20.49 16.07 32.69
CA GLU A 84 19.52 15.60 33.67
C GLU A 84 19.60 16.44 34.95
N GLU A 85 18.45 16.71 35.58
CA GLU A 85 18.38 17.00 37.01
C GLU A 85 17.20 16.21 37.65
N PRO A 86 17.35 15.80 38.93
CA PRO A 86 16.59 14.71 39.54
C PRO A 86 15.41 15.20 40.39
N GLY A 87 14.38 14.37 40.54
CA GLY A 87 13.19 14.78 41.30
C GLY A 87 12.23 13.65 41.69
N THR A 88 12.64 12.90 42.71
CA THR A 88 11.82 12.38 43.83
C THR A 88 10.82 11.23 43.62
N SER A 89 11.19 10.12 44.28
CA SER A 89 10.48 8.86 44.52
C SER A 89 9.05 8.97 45.07
N GLN A 90 8.20 8.03 44.63
CA GLN A 90 7.22 7.38 45.50
C GLN A 90 7.08 5.88 45.18
N LEU A 91 6.72 5.15 46.23
CA LEU A 91 7.12 3.81 46.61
C LEU A 91 6.49 2.63 45.84
N GLN A 92 7.33 1.60 45.71
CA GLN A 92 7.09 0.16 45.92
C GLN A 92 6.14 -0.61 45.00
N SER A 93 6.77 -1.41 44.13
CA SER A 93 6.60 -2.87 44.14
C SER A 93 7.93 -3.47 43.71
N SER A 94 8.71 -3.96 44.68
CA SER A 94 9.94 -4.71 44.43
C SER A 94 9.59 -6.10 43.92
N GLU A 95 9.56 -6.27 42.60
CA GLU A 95 9.89 -7.54 41.96
C GLU A 95 11.21 -7.30 41.21
N ASN A 96 12.32 -7.67 41.87
CA ASN A 96 13.67 -7.67 41.31
C ASN A 96 13.83 -8.82 40.28
N GLY A 97 13.10 -8.72 39.18
CA GLY A 97 13.50 -9.33 37.91
C GLY A 97 13.58 -8.20 36.90
N GLU A 98 14.74 -8.00 36.27
CA GLU A 98 14.85 -7.13 35.10
C GLU A 98 13.77 -7.55 34.11
N SER A 99 12.68 -6.79 34.07
CA SER A 99 11.52 -7.12 33.25
C SER A 99 11.87 -6.69 31.84
N HIS A 100 12.58 -7.54 31.13
CA HIS A 100 12.88 -7.33 29.73
C HIS A 100 11.57 -7.36 28.93
N PHE A 101 11.30 -6.28 28.19
CA PHE A 101 10.12 -6.18 27.36
C PHE A 101 10.52 -6.46 25.92
N TYR A 102 10.03 -7.54 25.34
CA TYR A 102 10.37 -7.90 23.96
C TYR A 102 9.25 -7.55 22.98
N GLY A 103 9.66 -7.14 21.78
CA GLY A 103 8.80 -6.98 20.61
C GLY A 103 8.90 -8.19 19.70
N LEU A 104 7.76 -8.71 19.26
CA LEU A 104 7.71 -9.76 18.26
C LEU A 104 7.98 -9.15 16.88
N PRO A 105 9.05 -9.55 16.18
CA PRO A 105 9.37 -9.02 14.86
C PRO A 105 8.41 -9.57 13.81
N GLU A 106 7.67 -8.67 13.18
CA GLU A 106 6.65 -8.95 12.18
C GLU A 106 6.95 -8.25 10.86
N ARG A 107 6.44 -8.80 9.76
CA ARG A 107 6.61 -8.21 8.42
C ARG A 107 5.79 -6.93 8.28
N SER A 108 6.40 -5.87 7.76
CA SER A 108 5.64 -4.68 7.37
C SER A 108 4.85 -4.90 6.07
N LYS A 109 3.86 -4.04 5.85
CA LYS A 109 3.07 -3.96 4.61
C LYS A 109 3.92 -3.86 3.34
N TYR A 110 5.12 -3.30 3.41
CA TYR A 110 5.98 -2.98 2.26
C TYR A 110 7.34 -3.67 2.26
N ARG A 111 7.60 -4.64 3.18
CA ARG A 111 8.89 -5.34 3.32
C ARG A 111 10.13 -4.48 3.60
N GLN A 112 10.02 -3.15 3.60
CA GLN A 112 11.16 -2.25 3.81
C GLN A 112 11.76 -2.39 5.21
N HIS A 113 10.90 -2.46 6.23
CA HIS A 113 11.33 -2.48 7.62
C HIS A 113 10.50 -3.47 8.45
N THR A 114 11.12 -4.10 9.43
CA THR A 114 10.42 -4.91 10.43
C THR A 114 9.46 -4.02 11.24
N VAL A 115 8.34 -4.57 11.66
CA VAL A 115 7.43 -3.97 12.64
C VAL A 115 7.49 -4.79 13.91
N LEU A 116 7.68 -4.15 15.05
CA LEU A 116 7.64 -4.85 16.33
C LEU A 116 6.23 -4.81 16.89
N VAL A 117 5.71 -5.96 17.29
CA VAL A 117 4.40 -6.07 17.93
C VAL A 117 4.59 -6.50 19.38
N HIS A 118 4.08 -5.69 20.30
CA HIS A 118 4.09 -5.99 21.72
C HIS A 118 2.68 -6.37 22.17
N LYS A 119 2.50 -7.62 22.57
CA LYS A 119 1.24 -8.13 23.13
C LYS A 119 1.14 -7.72 24.60
N ILE A 120 0.04 -7.09 24.98
CA ILE A 120 -0.16 -6.64 26.36
C ILE A 120 -0.54 -7.86 27.22
N SER A 121 0.28 -8.16 28.23
CA SER A 121 0.03 -9.28 29.16
C SER A 121 -1.36 -9.20 29.78
N GLY A 122 -2.06 -10.34 29.79
CA GLY A 122 -3.43 -10.43 30.30
C GLY A 122 -4.52 -9.79 29.43
N ARG A 123 -4.18 -9.18 28.28
CA ARG A 123 -5.15 -8.54 27.38
C ARG A 123 -5.11 -9.14 25.97
N GLN A 124 -6.21 -9.00 25.24
CA GLN A 124 -6.30 -9.38 23.81
C GLN A 124 -5.95 -8.21 22.89
N THR A 125 -5.08 -7.31 23.36
CA THR A 125 -4.67 -6.11 22.63
C THR A 125 -3.15 -6.00 22.55
N CYS A 126 -2.68 -5.23 21.57
CA CYS A 126 -1.27 -5.03 21.30
C CYS A 126 -0.98 -3.61 20.84
N TYR A 127 0.29 -3.23 20.98
CA TYR A 127 0.87 -2.08 20.30
C TYR A 127 1.79 -2.55 19.18
N ALA A 128 1.80 -1.80 18.08
CA ALA A 128 2.68 -2.06 16.96
C ALA A 128 3.59 -0.85 16.71
N PHE A 129 4.87 -1.12 16.47
CA PHE A 129 5.92 -0.12 16.35
C PHE A 129 6.62 -0.26 15.00
N SER A 130 6.58 0.79 14.18
CA SER A 130 7.29 0.84 12.91
C SER A 130 8.69 1.43 13.09
N LEU A 131 9.66 0.94 12.33
CA LEU A 131 10.99 1.53 12.31
C LEU A 131 10.92 3.03 12.00
N HIS A 132 11.67 3.82 12.75
CA HIS A 132 11.79 5.27 12.58
C HIS A 132 13.17 5.68 12.10
N LYS A 133 14.24 5.26 12.80
CA LYS A 133 15.62 5.64 12.50
C LYS A 133 16.54 4.43 12.71
N ARG A 134 17.60 4.34 11.92
CA ARG A 134 18.68 3.37 12.08
C ARG A 134 19.95 4.11 12.49
N HIS A 135 20.64 3.56 13.48
CA HIS A 135 21.98 3.95 13.88
C HIS A 135 22.93 2.76 13.66
N GLN A 136 24.23 3.00 13.77
CA GLN A 136 25.26 1.99 13.48
C GLN A 136 25.04 0.68 14.25
N ASN A 137 24.60 0.77 15.52
CA ASN A 137 24.38 -0.38 16.41
C ASN A 137 22.99 -0.40 17.06
N SER A 138 22.03 0.36 16.54
CA SER A 138 20.68 0.38 17.12
C SER A 138 19.60 0.80 16.12
N LYS A 139 18.36 0.44 16.42
CA LYS A 139 17.19 0.77 15.62
C LYS A 139 16.13 1.38 16.50
N ILE A 140 15.73 2.62 16.21
CA ILE A 140 14.65 3.31 16.92
C ILE A 140 13.33 2.99 16.24
N TYR A 141 12.37 2.51 17.01
CA TYR A 141 11.01 2.28 16.55
C TYR A 141 10.03 3.23 17.21
N ARG A 142 8.97 3.59 16.48
CA ARG A 142 7.89 4.47 16.95
C ARG A 142 6.54 3.77 16.87
N CYS A 143 5.66 4.02 17.84
CA CYS A 143 4.32 3.46 17.83
C CYS A 143 3.54 3.95 16.61
N ILE A 144 2.92 3.00 15.88
CA ILE A 144 2.16 3.27 14.65
C ILE A 144 0.92 4.13 14.95
N GLY A 145 0.25 3.88 16.08
CA GLY A 145 -0.92 4.67 16.50
C GLY A 145 -0.56 6.12 16.82
N CYS A 146 0.50 6.33 17.60
CA CYS A 146 0.99 7.68 17.94
C CYS A 146 1.50 8.41 16.70
N LYS A 147 2.21 7.72 15.79
CA LYS A 147 2.66 8.29 14.51
C LYS A 147 1.48 8.89 13.72
N LYS A 148 0.36 8.18 13.63
CA LYS A 148 -0.85 8.67 12.95
C LYS A 148 -1.46 9.90 13.62
N ALA A 149 -1.27 10.05 14.93
CA ALA A 149 -1.71 11.22 15.70
C ALA A 149 -0.67 12.35 15.72
N GLY A 150 0.40 12.28 14.92
CA GLY A 150 1.47 13.28 14.90
C GLY A 150 2.33 13.32 16.17
N LYS A 151 2.26 12.30 17.04
CA LYS A 151 3.00 12.24 18.31
C LYS A 151 4.16 11.26 18.22
N PHE A 152 5.29 11.65 18.79
CA PHE A 152 6.44 10.77 18.93
C PHE A 152 6.30 9.94 20.20
N THR A 153 6.39 8.62 20.06
CA THR A 153 6.48 7.69 21.18
C THR A 153 7.30 6.50 20.72
N GLY A 154 8.57 6.46 21.09
CA GLY A 154 9.50 5.45 20.60
C GLY A 154 10.73 5.34 21.48
N ILE A 155 10.94 4.16 22.06
CA ILE A 155 12.17 3.78 22.75
C ILE A 155 12.33 2.26 22.60
N VAL A 156 12.91 1.84 21.47
CA VAL A 156 13.25 0.43 21.25
C VAL A 156 14.68 0.38 20.81
N HIS A 157 15.45 -0.56 21.37
CA HIS A 157 16.79 -0.92 20.90
C HIS A 157 16.66 -2.31 20.27
N ASP A 158 16.63 -2.36 18.94
CA ASP A 158 16.47 -3.58 18.14
C ASP A 158 15.19 -4.37 18.35
N LEU A 159 15.16 -5.29 19.33
CA LEU A 159 14.01 -6.16 19.65
C LEU A 159 13.52 -5.98 21.08
N GLU A 160 14.30 -5.30 21.92
CA GLU A 160 14.00 -5.08 23.32
C GLU A 160 13.59 -3.61 23.52
N PHE A 161 12.46 -3.42 24.18
CA PHE A 161 11.99 -2.09 24.58
C PHE A 161 12.76 -1.66 25.82
N ALA A 162 13.30 -0.43 25.79
CA ALA A 162 14.08 0.11 26.92
C ALA A 162 13.21 0.37 28.16
N SER A 163 11.89 0.36 28.01
CA SER A 163 10.92 0.51 29.10
C SER A 163 9.63 -0.22 28.73
N ASN A 164 8.76 -0.40 29.72
CA ASN A 164 7.45 -1.02 29.52
C ASN A 164 6.67 -0.28 28.41
N PRO A 165 6.36 -0.93 27.28
CA PRO A 165 5.62 -0.30 26.18
C PRO A 165 4.23 0.18 26.61
N CYS A 166 3.63 -0.43 27.62
CA CYS A 166 2.34 -0.01 28.15
C CYS A 166 2.44 1.23 29.04
N GLY A 167 3.62 1.51 29.61
CA GLY A 167 3.89 2.69 30.45
C GLY A 167 4.34 3.92 29.66
N LEU A 168 4.61 3.76 28.36
CA LEU A 168 4.90 4.89 27.49
C LEU A 168 3.68 5.83 27.41
N ARG A 169 3.92 7.13 27.23
CA ARG A 169 2.88 8.17 27.10
C ARG A 169 2.16 8.11 25.75
N HIS A 170 1.55 6.95 25.46
CA HIS A 170 0.74 6.74 24.28
C HIS A 170 -0.56 7.53 24.36
N THR A 171 -0.95 8.13 23.25
CA THR A 171 -2.30 8.69 23.07
C THR A 171 -3.20 7.79 22.23
N CYS A 172 -2.64 6.71 21.67
CA CYS A 172 -3.38 5.76 20.87
C CYS A 172 -3.97 4.65 21.74
N ILE A 173 -5.11 4.10 21.30
CA ILE A 173 -5.73 2.93 21.91
C ILE A 173 -5.05 1.67 21.35
N PRO A 174 -4.66 0.69 22.19
CA PRO A 174 -4.19 -0.61 21.75
C PRO A 174 -5.14 -1.28 20.75
N THR A 175 -4.60 -1.88 19.70
CA THR A 175 -5.40 -2.63 18.72
C THR A 175 -5.65 -4.06 19.17
N LYS A 176 -6.73 -4.70 18.72
CA LYS A 176 -6.95 -6.14 18.98
C LYS A 176 -5.79 -6.97 18.40
N TRP A 177 -5.25 -7.88 19.21
CA TRP A 177 -4.16 -8.78 18.83
C TRP A 177 -4.47 -9.54 17.52
N THR A 178 -5.65 -10.14 17.47
CA THR A 178 -6.11 -10.93 16.34
C THR A 178 -6.18 -10.13 15.04
N ASN A 179 -6.59 -8.85 15.10
CA ASN A 179 -6.59 -7.97 13.93
C ASN A 179 -5.16 -7.65 13.48
N GLY A 180 -4.25 -7.41 14.43
CA GLY A 180 -2.83 -7.22 14.15
C GLY A 180 -2.23 -8.42 13.41
N ILE A 181 -2.40 -9.63 13.94
CA ILE A 181 -1.92 -10.86 13.32
C ILE A 181 -2.55 -11.11 11.97
N SER A 182 -3.88 -10.97 11.84
CA SER A 182 -4.57 -11.15 10.56
C SER A 182 -3.98 -10.25 9.48
N GLN A 183 -3.83 -8.95 9.77
CA GLN A 183 -3.22 -8.02 8.82
C GLN A 183 -1.79 -8.39 8.44
N ARG A 184 -1.00 -8.90 9.39
CA ARG A 184 0.38 -9.32 9.14
C ARG A 184 0.46 -10.56 8.28
N THR A 185 -0.38 -11.57 8.53
CA THR A 185 -0.51 -12.76 7.68
C THR A 185 -0.87 -12.36 6.25
N PHE A 186 -1.86 -11.48 6.08
CA PHE A 186 -2.25 -11.00 4.75
C PHE A 186 -1.14 -10.19 4.06
N TYR A 187 -0.43 -9.34 4.80
CA TYR A 187 0.72 -8.61 4.26
C TYR A 187 1.86 -9.53 3.88
N GLU A 188 2.13 -10.58 4.65
CA GLU A 188 3.13 -11.58 4.29
C GLU A 188 2.79 -12.24 2.95
N LYS A 189 1.54 -12.64 2.72
CA LYS A 189 1.10 -13.20 1.45
C LYS A 189 1.18 -12.20 0.30
N CYS A 190 0.74 -10.96 0.53
CA CYS A 190 0.90 -9.87 -0.45
C CYS A 190 2.36 -9.68 -0.88
N GLN A 191 3.30 -9.83 0.05
CA GLN A 191 4.73 -9.70 -0.21
C GLN A 191 5.31 -10.89 -0.95
N GLU A 192 4.76 -12.07 -0.75
CA GLU A 192 5.09 -13.24 -1.57
C GLU A 192 4.68 -13.01 -3.03
N TRP A 193 3.44 -12.55 -3.26
CA TRP A 193 2.94 -12.24 -4.61
C TRP A 193 3.77 -11.17 -5.33
N ARG A 194 4.23 -10.15 -4.62
CA ARG A 194 5.11 -9.10 -5.17
C ARG A 194 6.57 -9.52 -5.33
N GLY A 195 6.97 -10.58 -4.62
CA GLY A 195 8.36 -11.00 -4.54
C GLY A 195 8.75 -12.00 -5.62
N ASP A 196 7.78 -12.58 -6.32
CA ASP A 196 7.99 -13.66 -7.28
C ASP A 196 7.17 -13.43 -8.56
N PRO A 197 7.84 -13.20 -9.71
CA PRO A 197 7.19 -12.96 -11.00
C PRO A 197 6.22 -14.05 -11.45
N LYS A 198 6.31 -15.29 -10.94
CA LYS A 198 5.39 -16.37 -11.31
C LYS A 198 3.93 -16.02 -11.04
N TYR A 199 3.68 -15.17 -10.04
CA TYR A 199 2.33 -14.75 -9.64
C TYR A 199 1.68 -13.74 -10.60
N ALA A 200 2.43 -13.18 -11.57
CA ALA A 200 1.94 -12.14 -12.46
C ALA A 200 0.70 -12.55 -13.28
N THR A 201 0.64 -13.82 -13.66
CA THR A 201 -0.42 -14.40 -14.50
C THR A 201 -1.43 -15.22 -13.71
N HIS A 202 -1.26 -15.31 -12.38
CA HIS A 202 -2.15 -16.10 -11.55
C HIS A 202 -3.54 -15.46 -11.44
N ASP A 203 -4.56 -16.32 -11.35
CA ASP A 203 -5.92 -15.91 -11.09
C ASP A 203 -6.08 -15.38 -9.65
N GLN A 204 -6.77 -14.25 -9.51
CA GLN A 204 -6.93 -13.56 -8.23
C GLN A 204 -7.74 -14.37 -7.22
N TYR A 205 -8.80 -15.03 -7.70
CA TYR A 205 -9.70 -15.79 -6.84
C TYR A 205 -9.02 -17.08 -6.37
N LYS A 206 -8.24 -17.72 -7.24
CA LYS A 206 -7.40 -18.86 -6.87
C LYS A 206 -6.38 -18.51 -5.79
N GLU A 207 -5.66 -17.40 -5.94
CA GLU A 207 -4.68 -16.96 -4.94
C GLU A 207 -5.32 -16.53 -3.61
N TYR A 208 -6.54 -15.98 -3.67
CA TYR A 208 -7.35 -15.75 -2.49
C TYR A 208 -7.71 -17.06 -1.78
N GLY A 209 -8.12 -18.10 -2.51
CA GLY A 209 -8.36 -19.43 -1.93
C GLY A 209 -7.09 -20.05 -1.32
N ASN A 210 -5.94 -19.87 -1.98
CA ASN A 210 -4.64 -20.34 -1.48
C ASN A 210 -4.27 -19.67 -0.15
N LEU A 211 -4.53 -18.36 0.00
CA LEU A 211 -4.33 -17.65 1.28
C LEU A 211 -5.10 -18.32 2.43
N PHE A 212 -6.35 -18.74 2.19
CA PHE A 212 -7.18 -19.40 3.20
C PHE A 212 -6.62 -20.78 3.55
N TYR A 213 -6.34 -21.58 2.52
CA TYR A 213 -5.77 -22.92 2.68
C TYR A 213 -4.44 -22.90 3.45
N GLU A 214 -3.54 -21.98 3.12
CA GLU A 214 -2.27 -21.82 3.81
C GLU A 214 -2.44 -21.31 5.24
N THR A 215 -3.41 -20.43 5.48
CA THR A 215 -3.71 -19.92 6.83
C THR A 215 -4.21 -21.04 7.74
N GLU A 216 -5.14 -21.88 7.27
CA GLU A 216 -5.65 -23.04 8.02
C GLU A 216 -4.54 -24.04 8.37
N ARG A 217 -3.62 -24.26 7.43
CA ARG A 217 -2.50 -25.21 7.58
C ARG A 217 -1.26 -24.63 8.24
N SER A 218 -1.25 -23.35 8.59
CA SER A 218 -0.09 -22.70 9.18
C SER A 218 0.21 -23.27 10.56
N GLU A 219 1.41 -23.81 10.76
CA GLU A 219 1.89 -24.26 12.07
C GLU A 219 2.34 -23.09 12.96
N ARG A 220 2.53 -21.90 12.36
CA ARG A 220 3.03 -20.71 13.06
C ARG A 220 1.92 -19.94 13.78
N LEU A 221 0.66 -20.16 13.39
CA LEU A 221 -0.49 -19.47 13.94
C LEU A 221 -1.22 -20.37 14.94
N ALA A 222 -1.61 -19.81 16.08
CA ALA A 222 -2.55 -20.48 16.97
C ALA A 222 -3.93 -20.57 16.32
N GLU A 223 -4.73 -21.60 16.66
CA GLU A 223 -6.07 -21.82 16.06
C GLU A 223 -6.97 -20.58 16.10
N ARG A 224 -7.01 -19.88 17.24
CA ARG A 224 -7.75 -18.61 17.37
C ARG A 224 -7.29 -17.54 16.39
N ASP A 225 -5.99 -17.46 16.11
CA ASP A 225 -5.43 -16.46 15.20
C ASP A 225 -5.69 -16.85 13.73
N LYS A 226 -5.74 -18.15 13.42
CA LYS A 226 -6.20 -18.66 12.11
C LYS A 226 -7.66 -18.28 11.87
N GLU A 227 -8.55 -18.66 12.79
CA GLU A 227 -9.98 -18.34 12.72
C GLU A 227 -10.21 -16.85 12.52
N ALA A 228 -9.52 -16.01 13.31
CA ALA A 228 -9.65 -14.56 13.18
C ALA A 228 -9.16 -14.04 11.83
N THR A 229 -8.10 -14.62 11.27
CA THR A 229 -7.60 -14.26 9.94
C THR A 229 -8.62 -14.61 8.85
N LEU A 230 -9.15 -15.83 8.88
CA LEU A 230 -10.16 -16.30 7.93
C LEU A 230 -11.44 -15.45 8.00
N VAL A 231 -11.89 -15.10 9.20
CA VAL A 231 -13.06 -14.21 9.39
C VAL A 231 -12.77 -12.81 8.86
N ASN A 232 -11.62 -12.23 9.19
CA ASN A 232 -11.26 -10.86 8.80
C ASN A 232 -11.18 -10.66 7.29
N PHE A 233 -10.81 -11.72 6.56
CA PHE A 233 -10.66 -11.69 5.12
C PHE A 233 -11.71 -12.52 4.38
N SER A 234 -12.77 -12.99 5.02
CA SER A 234 -13.83 -13.84 4.43
C SER A 234 -14.54 -13.21 3.23
N ASP A 235 -14.55 -11.88 3.16
CA ASP A 235 -15.09 -11.11 2.04
C ASP A 235 -13.99 -10.86 1.00
N TYR A 236 -14.07 -11.61 -0.10
CA TYR A 236 -13.18 -11.46 -1.25
C TYR A 236 -13.22 -10.04 -1.83
N GLU A 237 -14.39 -9.40 -1.90
CA GLU A 237 -14.56 -8.10 -2.55
C GLU A 237 -13.76 -7.02 -1.82
N ARG A 238 -13.70 -7.09 -0.48
CA ARG A 238 -12.88 -6.21 0.35
C ARG A 238 -11.38 -6.31 0.04
N CYS A 239 -10.92 -7.48 -0.41
CA CYS A 239 -9.49 -7.76 -0.63
C CYS A 239 -9.10 -7.72 -2.12
N ARG A 240 -10.06 -7.89 -3.02
CA ARG A 240 -9.87 -8.06 -4.47
C ARG A 240 -8.93 -7.03 -5.09
N VAL A 241 -9.15 -5.75 -4.81
CA VAL A 241 -8.31 -4.65 -5.34
C VAL A 241 -6.86 -4.78 -4.85
N THR A 242 -6.67 -5.12 -3.57
CA THR A 242 -5.33 -5.30 -3.01
C THR A 242 -4.66 -6.53 -3.63
N ILE A 243 -5.34 -7.67 -3.73
CA ILE A 243 -4.81 -8.89 -4.35
C ILE A 243 -4.41 -8.62 -5.80
N ARG A 244 -5.32 -8.07 -6.61
CA ARG A 244 -5.06 -7.69 -8.00
C ARG A 244 -3.83 -6.79 -8.13
N ARG A 245 -3.72 -5.76 -7.30
CA ARG A 245 -2.58 -4.83 -7.34
C ARG A 245 -1.26 -5.54 -7.04
N ASN A 246 -1.25 -6.45 -6.07
CA ASN A 246 -0.03 -7.18 -5.68
C ASN A 246 0.40 -8.20 -6.75
N LEU A 247 -0.54 -9.00 -7.28
CA LEU A 247 -0.25 -9.97 -8.34
C LEU A 247 0.28 -9.27 -9.59
N ARG A 248 -0.35 -8.15 -9.98
CA ARG A 248 0.01 -7.40 -11.19
C ARG A 248 1.21 -6.46 -11.01
N GLN A 249 1.91 -6.49 -9.89
CA GLN A 249 3.10 -5.66 -9.67
C GLN A 249 4.15 -5.90 -10.76
N HIS A 250 4.31 -7.15 -11.22
CA HIS A 250 5.27 -7.53 -12.25
C HIS A 250 4.78 -7.28 -13.69
N LEU A 251 3.46 -7.25 -13.92
CA LEU A 251 2.88 -6.79 -15.20
C LEU A 251 3.08 -5.29 -15.42
N LYS A 252 3.39 -4.55 -14.34
CA LYS A 252 3.76 -3.14 -14.39
C LYS A 252 5.26 -2.92 -14.58
N SER A 253 6.05 -3.95 -14.87
CA SER A 253 7.38 -3.72 -15.46
C SER A 253 7.14 -2.85 -16.67
N ALA A 254 7.53 -1.58 -16.54
CA ALA A 254 7.06 -0.51 -17.39
C ALA A 254 7.27 -0.91 -18.85
N VAL A 255 6.27 -0.67 -19.70
CA VAL A 255 6.53 -0.60 -21.12
C VAL A 255 7.53 0.54 -21.29
N THR A 256 8.80 0.19 -21.48
CA THR A 256 9.86 1.15 -21.77
C THR A 256 10.06 1.20 -23.27
N MET A 257 10.74 2.24 -23.76
CA MET A 257 11.16 2.30 -25.17
C MET A 257 12.05 1.10 -25.57
N GLU A 258 12.78 0.54 -24.60
CA GLU A 258 13.69 -0.58 -24.81
C GLU A 258 12.99 -1.95 -24.66
N HIS A 259 11.90 -2.02 -23.90
CA HIS A 259 11.25 -3.28 -23.56
C HIS A 259 9.73 -3.16 -23.59
N ILE A 260 9.13 -3.72 -24.64
CA ILE A 260 7.69 -3.97 -24.73
C ILE A 260 7.47 -5.46 -24.43
N PRO A 261 6.70 -5.80 -23.39
CA PRO A 261 6.35 -7.19 -23.12
C PRO A 261 5.63 -7.86 -24.30
N ASP A 262 5.94 -9.12 -24.56
CA ASP A 262 5.40 -9.87 -25.72
C ASP A 262 3.87 -9.82 -25.81
N TYR A 263 3.18 -9.88 -24.67
CA TYR A 263 1.71 -9.83 -24.62
C TYR A 263 1.10 -8.49 -25.08
N LEU A 264 1.90 -7.42 -25.15
CA LEU A 264 1.52 -6.11 -25.73
C LEU A 264 2.02 -5.96 -27.17
N SER A 265 2.99 -6.78 -27.59
CA SER A 265 3.50 -6.78 -28.96
C SER A 265 2.57 -7.52 -29.93
N THR A 266 1.61 -8.31 -29.42
CA THR A 266 0.69 -9.13 -30.21
C THR A 266 -0.78 -8.83 -29.92
N ASN A 267 -1.62 -8.90 -30.95
CA ASN A 267 -3.07 -8.89 -30.85
C ASN A 267 -3.62 -10.23 -30.29
N ALA A 268 -4.91 -10.27 -29.95
CA ALA A 268 -5.57 -11.48 -29.44
C ALA A 268 -5.59 -12.66 -30.44
N ASP A 269 -5.44 -12.38 -31.74
CA ASP A 269 -5.31 -13.39 -32.80
C ASP A 269 -3.86 -13.84 -33.04
N GLY A 270 -2.91 -13.35 -32.23
CA GLY A 270 -1.48 -13.64 -32.35
C GLY A 270 -0.75 -12.81 -33.41
N SER A 271 -1.45 -11.94 -34.16
CA SER A 271 -0.80 -11.04 -35.12
C SER A 271 0.01 -9.96 -34.41
N ARG A 272 1.08 -9.47 -35.05
CA ARG A 272 1.95 -8.45 -34.45
C ARG A 272 1.24 -7.10 -34.42
N PHE A 273 1.11 -6.50 -33.24
CA PHE A 273 0.52 -5.19 -33.00
C PHE A 273 1.59 -4.08 -33.02
N LEU A 274 2.77 -4.36 -32.47
CA LEU A 274 3.93 -3.48 -32.57
C LEU A 274 4.60 -3.69 -33.93
N GLN A 275 4.52 -2.71 -34.83
CA GLN A 275 5.08 -2.84 -36.18
C GLN A 275 6.46 -2.20 -36.33
N PHE A 276 6.74 -1.17 -35.54
CA PHE A 276 8.00 -0.45 -35.60
C PHE A 276 8.47 -0.07 -34.20
N GLN A 277 9.75 -0.31 -33.93
CA GLN A 277 10.42 0.03 -32.67
C GLN A 277 11.76 0.68 -32.99
N THR A 278 11.95 1.89 -32.49
CA THR A 278 13.22 2.62 -32.41
C THR A 278 13.41 3.15 -30.99
N ASP A 279 14.63 3.57 -30.68
CA ASP A 279 14.99 4.09 -29.35
C ASP A 279 14.14 5.31 -28.94
N ASP A 280 13.56 6.02 -29.92
CA ASP A 280 12.76 7.24 -29.76
C ASP A 280 11.27 7.07 -30.07
N MET A 281 10.85 5.99 -30.73
CA MET A 281 9.46 5.82 -31.19
C MET A 281 8.98 4.37 -31.28
N HIS A 282 7.74 4.16 -30.87
CA HIS A 282 7.00 2.91 -31.08
C HIS A 282 5.77 3.17 -31.94
N ASN A 283 5.65 2.49 -33.09
CA ASN A 283 4.43 2.51 -33.89
C ASN A 283 3.63 1.22 -33.71
N TYR A 284 2.43 1.38 -33.16
CA TYR A 284 1.44 0.33 -33.03
C TYR A 284 0.46 0.46 -34.19
N LEU A 285 0.45 -0.53 -35.08
CA LEU A 285 -0.46 -0.54 -36.23
C LEU A 285 -1.12 -1.91 -36.29
N SER A 286 -2.45 -1.92 -36.32
CA SER A 286 -3.20 -3.11 -36.71
C SER A 286 -3.20 -3.19 -38.22
N GLU A 287 -2.82 -4.35 -38.80
CA GLU A 287 -2.88 -4.58 -40.25
C GLU A 287 -4.27 -4.28 -40.84
N LYS A 288 -5.34 -4.40 -40.03
CA LYS A 288 -6.71 -4.07 -40.43
C LYS A 288 -6.91 -2.60 -40.80
N VAL A 289 -6.12 -1.69 -40.22
CA VAL A 289 -6.22 -0.24 -40.46
C VAL A 289 -5.43 0.18 -41.70
N ILE A 290 -4.36 -0.54 -42.05
CA ILE A 290 -3.49 -0.22 -43.20
C ILE A 290 -4.12 -0.64 -44.54
N ARG A 291 -5.10 -1.57 -44.53
CA ARG A 291 -5.72 -2.11 -45.76
C ARG A 291 -6.98 -1.35 -46.24
N LEU A 292 -7.24 -0.15 -45.73
CA LEU A 292 -8.27 0.77 -46.26
C LEU A 292 -7.67 1.69 -47.33
#